data_AF-V5WJF8-F1
#
_entry.id   AF-V5WJF8-F1
#
_cell.length_a   1.000
_cell.length_b   1.000
_cell.length_c   1.000
_cell.angle_alpha   90.00
_cell.angle_beta   90.00
_cell.angle_gamma   90.00
#
_symmetry.space_group_name_H-M   'P 1'
#
loop_
_entity.id
_entity.type
_entity.pdbx_description
1 polymer ?
#
loop_
_entity_poly.entity_id
_entity_poly.type
_entity_poly.pdbx_seq_one_letter_code
_entity_poly.pdbx_strand_id
1 'polypeptide(L)'
;MEFCNREVYIAGYLVSGKEVYTKHQKAMSFISFEDRFGLFETVFFPRAYERLAPLLDLAMAYIIQGDVKEDLGAVSIHITHLYPLNRRYVKSRYFSDSLYTEGAGGACSGRKVG
;
A
#
# COMPACT_ATOMS: atom_id res chain seq x y z
N MET A 1 -9.20 21.10 -8.21
CA MET A 1 -9.01 19.95 -7.30
C MET A 1 -10.30 19.68 -6.53
N GLU A 2 -11.31 19.10 -7.17
CA GLU A 2 -12.68 19.02 -6.62
C GLU A 2 -12.85 18.00 -5.47
N PHE A 3 -11.94 17.02 -5.39
CA PHE A 3 -12.04 15.90 -4.44
C PHE A 3 -11.15 16.04 -3.20
N CYS A 4 -10.27 17.05 -3.12
CA CYS A 4 -9.43 17.24 -1.95
C CYS A 4 -10.25 17.38 -0.67
N ASN A 5 -9.83 16.69 0.38
CA ASN A 5 -10.53 16.56 1.66
C ASN A 5 -11.90 15.89 1.58
N ARG A 6 -12.12 15.04 0.59
CA ARG A 6 -13.28 14.15 0.51
C ARG A 6 -12.83 12.69 0.58
N GLU A 7 -13.68 11.87 1.18
CA GLU A 7 -13.59 10.43 1.06
C GLU A 7 -13.99 10.01 -0.35
N VAL A 8 -13.21 9.10 -0.93
CA VAL A 8 -13.44 8.54 -2.26
C VAL A 8 -13.35 7.02 -2.25
N TYR A 9 -13.98 6.42 -3.26
CA TYR A 9 -13.81 5.02 -3.61
C TYR A 9 -13.25 4.95 -5.03
N ILE A 10 -12.13 4.26 -5.22
CA ILE A 10 -11.49 4.09 -6.53
C ILE A 10 -11.03 2.65 -6.71
N ALA A 11 -11.13 2.13 -7.92
CA ALA A 11 -10.59 0.82 -8.27
C ALA A 11 -9.18 0.96 -8.83
N GLY A 12 -8.26 0.08 -8.45
CA GLY A 12 -6.89 0.09 -9.00
C GLY A 12 -6.15 -1.22 -8.84
N TYR A 13 -5.17 -1.44 -9.71
CA TYR A 13 -4.21 -2.54 -9.65
C TYR A 13 -2.98 -2.10 -8.85
N LEU A 14 -2.52 -2.95 -7.92
CA LEU A 14 -1.29 -2.66 -7.18
C LEU A 14 -0.08 -2.77 -8.10
N VAL A 15 0.69 -1.68 -8.22
CA VAL A 15 1.87 -1.59 -9.10
C VAL A 15 3.16 -1.71 -8.31
N SER A 16 3.31 -0.91 -7.26
CA SER A 16 4.53 -0.85 -6.46
C SER A 16 4.24 -0.35 -5.05
N GLY A 17 5.18 -0.58 -4.14
CA GLY A 17 5.07 -0.13 -2.77
C GLY A 17 6.42 0.08 -2.12
N LYS A 18 6.48 1.02 -1.18
CA LYS A 18 7.64 1.30 -0.34
C LYS A 18 7.23 1.35 1.12
N GLU A 19 7.75 0.42 1.91
CA GLU A 19 7.67 0.49 3.38
C GLU A 19 8.62 1.56 3.91
N VAL A 20 8.12 2.40 4.82
CA VAL A 20 8.90 3.44 5.49
C VAL A 20 8.53 3.47 6.98
N TYR A 21 9.40 4.07 7.79
CA TYR A 21 9.19 4.18 9.23
C TYR A 21 8.99 5.63 9.64
N THR A 22 7.99 5.87 10.48
CA THR A 22 7.78 7.17 11.12
C THR A 22 8.93 7.50 12.08
N LYS A 23 9.02 8.76 12.53
CA LYS A 23 9.96 9.18 13.59
C LYS A 23 9.83 8.39 14.90
N HIS A 24 8.68 7.75 15.13
CA HIS A 24 8.40 6.90 16.28
C HIS A 24 8.56 5.40 15.97
N GLN A 25 9.28 5.05 14.90
CA GLN A 25 9.56 3.67 14.46
C GLN A 25 8.31 2.82 14.18
N LYS A 26 7.19 3.45 13.85
CA LYS A 26 6.01 2.74 13.34
C LYS A 26 6.08 2.62 11.83
N ALA A 27 5.90 1.40 11.31
CA ALA A 27 5.87 1.13 9.88
C ALA A 27 4.64 1.76 9.21
N MET A 28 4.81 2.22 7.98
CA MET A 28 3.78 2.74 7.08
C MET A 28 4.23 2.51 5.64
N SER A 29 3.39 2.76 4.65
CA SER A 29 3.83 2.63 3.25
C SER A 29 3.24 3.67 2.31
N PHE A 30 4.01 3.93 1.25
CA PHE A 30 3.56 4.60 0.04
C PHE A 30 3.32 3.53 -1.01
N ILE A 31 2.11 3.44 -1.55
CA ILE A 31 1.72 2.43 -2.55
C ILE A 31 1.16 3.13 -3.78
N SER A 32 1.70 2.78 -4.94
CA SER A 32 1.22 3.24 -6.24
C SER A 32 0.23 2.22 -6.80
N PHE A 33 -0.94 2.71 -7.22
CA PHE A 33 -1.95 1.93 -7.93
C PHE A 33 -2.15 2.47 -9.34
N GLU A 34 -2.60 1.63 -10.25
CA GLU A 34 -2.94 2.01 -11.63
C GLU A 34 -4.41 1.70 -11.95
N ASP A 35 -5.05 2.62 -12.67
CA ASP A 35 -6.32 2.39 -13.34
C ASP A 35 -6.26 2.78 -14.82
N ARG A 36 -7.41 2.85 -15.50
CA ARG A 36 -7.49 3.23 -16.91
C ARG A 36 -6.94 4.66 -17.20
N PHE A 37 -6.97 5.54 -16.23
CA PHE A 37 -6.56 6.94 -16.35
C PHE A 37 -5.12 7.19 -15.91
N GLY A 38 -4.50 6.22 -15.23
CA GLY A 38 -3.06 6.20 -14.98
C GLY A 38 -2.71 5.80 -13.56
N LEU A 39 -1.49 6.15 -13.14
CA LEU A 39 -1.00 5.93 -11.79
C LEU A 39 -1.59 6.95 -10.81
N PHE A 40 -1.90 6.48 -9.60
CA PHE A 40 -2.26 7.33 -8.48
C PHE A 40 -1.62 6.82 -7.19
N GLU A 41 -1.28 7.77 -6.31
CA GLU A 41 -0.53 7.51 -5.10
C GLU A 41 -1.43 7.35 -3.89
N THR A 42 -1.04 6.45 -3.00
CA THR A 42 -1.77 6.18 -1.76
C THR A 42 -0.83 6.05 -0.57
N VAL A 43 -1.33 6.39 0.60
CA VAL A 43 -0.58 6.36 1.86
C VAL A 43 -1.29 5.47 2.87
N PHE A 44 -0.57 4.47 3.36
CA PHE A 44 -0.99 3.62 4.46
C PHE A 44 -0.30 4.09 5.73
N PHE A 45 -0.91 5.02 6.47
CA PHE A 45 -0.41 5.40 7.80
C PHE A 45 -0.36 4.22 8.76
N PRO A 46 0.41 4.27 9.85
CA PRO A 46 0.70 3.08 10.66
C PRO A 46 -0.52 2.23 11.05
N ARG A 47 -1.61 2.85 11.49
CA ARG A 47 -2.84 2.13 11.84
C ARG A 47 -3.52 1.46 10.64
N ALA A 48 -3.43 2.04 9.46
CA ALA A 48 -3.91 1.43 8.22
C ALA A 48 -2.94 0.34 7.75
N TYR A 49 -1.64 0.60 7.80
CA TYR A 49 -0.58 -0.33 7.44
C TYR A 49 -0.69 -1.64 8.22
N GLU A 50 -0.74 -1.58 9.55
CA GLU A 50 -0.85 -2.75 10.43
C GLU A 50 -2.06 -3.65 10.09
N ARG A 51 -3.17 -3.05 9.63
CA ARG A 51 -4.41 -3.79 9.31
C ARG A 51 -4.47 -4.28 7.88
N LEU A 52 -3.96 -3.50 6.94
CA LEU A 52 -4.24 -3.67 5.51
C LEU A 52 -3.04 -4.19 4.72
N ALA A 53 -1.80 -4.00 5.20
CA ALA A 53 -0.61 -4.51 4.52
C ALA A 53 -0.67 -6.04 4.26
N PRO A 54 -1.21 -6.89 5.15
CA PRO A 54 -1.37 -8.32 4.87
C PRO A 54 -2.30 -8.66 3.68
N LEU A 55 -3.09 -7.69 3.20
CA LEU A 55 -3.99 -7.85 2.05
C LEU A 55 -3.31 -7.52 0.72
N LEU A 56 -2.15 -6.85 0.74
CA LEU A 56 -1.44 -6.40 -0.45
C LEU A 56 -0.76 -7.59 -1.14
N ASP A 57 -0.99 -7.72 -2.44
CA ASP A 57 -0.37 -8.69 -3.34
C ASP A 57 -0.23 -8.02 -4.72
N LEU A 58 0.88 -8.30 -5.41
CA LEU A 58 1.15 -7.79 -6.74
C LEU A 58 0.23 -8.52 -7.72
N ALA A 59 -0.15 -7.83 -8.79
CA ALA A 59 -1.15 -8.33 -9.76
C ALA A 59 -2.58 -8.49 -9.20
N MET A 60 -2.88 -7.85 -8.07
CA MET A 60 -4.24 -7.77 -7.53
C MET A 60 -4.91 -6.43 -7.78
N ALA A 61 -6.20 -6.49 -8.09
CA ALA A 61 -7.09 -5.35 -8.15
C ALA A 61 -7.83 -5.16 -6.82
N TYR A 62 -8.01 -3.90 -6.43
CA TYR A 62 -8.68 -3.52 -5.19
C TYR A 62 -9.70 -2.42 -5.43
N ILE A 63 -10.75 -2.39 -4.61
CA ILE A 63 -11.44 -1.12 -4.30
C ILE A 63 -10.72 -0.48 -3.12
N ILE A 64 -10.30 0.75 -3.30
CA ILE A 64 -9.57 1.59 -2.37
C ILE A 64 -10.54 2.63 -1.83
N GLN A 65 -10.62 2.72 -0.50
CA GLN A 65 -11.38 3.75 0.20
C GLN A 65 -10.42 4.61 1.01
N GLY A 66 -10.56 5.93 0.91
CA GLY A 66 -9.78 6.85 1.72
C GLY A 66 -10.03 8.31 1.41
N ASP A 67 -9.36 9.18 2.17
CA ASP A 67 -9.45 10.63 1.99
C ASP A 67 -8.41 11.13 0.99
N VAL A 68 -8.84 11.94 0.02
CA VAL A 68 -7.90 12.62 -0.88
C VAL A 68 -7.22 13.76 -0.13
N LYS A 69 -5.89 13.77 -0.13
CA LYS A 69 -5.06 14.82 0.47
C LYS A 69 -4.07 15.37 -0.55
N GLU A 70 -3.85 16.66 -0.47
CA GLU A 70 -2.80 17.35 -1.21
C GLU A 70 -1.77 17.82 -0.19
N ASP A 71 -0.51 17.44 -0.41
CA ASP A 71 0.62 17.93 0.36
C ASP A 71 1.71 18.37 -0.61
N LEU A 72 2.13 19.64 -0.50
CA LEU A 72 3.15 20.27 -1.37
C LEU A 72 2.90 20.06 -2.88
N GLY A 73 1.64 20.07 -3.32
CA GLY A 73 1.24 19.89 -4.71
C GLY A 73 1.18 18.43 -5.18
N ALA A 74 1.49 17.46 -4.31
CA ALA A 74 1.30 16.04 -4.57
C ALA A 74 -0.04 15.56 -3.99
N VAL A 75 -0.88 14.96 -4.85
CA VAL A 75 -2.17 14.40 -4.45
C VAL A 75 -2.01 12.92 -4.14
N SER A 76 -2.52 12.49 -2.99
CA SER A 76 -2.56 11.08 -2.60
C SER A 76 -3.85 10.73 -1.86
N ILE A 77 -4.17 9.44 -1.81
CA ILE A 77 -5.30 8.92 -1.03
C ILE A 77 -4.77 8.33 0.27
N HIS A 78 -5.21 8.88 1.40
CA HIS A 78 -4.94 8.32 2.72
C HIS A 78 -5.90 7.16 2.97
N ILE A 79 -5.38 5.93 2.86
CA ILE A 79 -6.24 4.74 2.85
C ILE A 79 -6.83 4.46 4.24
N THR A 80 -8.15 4.23 4.24
CA THR A 80 -8.91 3.74 5.39
C THR A 80 -9.28 2.27 5.26
N HIS A 81 -9.66 1.83 4.05
CA HIS A 81 -10.04 0.43 3.75
C HIS A 81 -9.57 -0.01 2.36
N LEU A 82 -9.37 -1.32 2.21
CA LEU A 82 -8.97 -1.95 0.97
C LEU A 82 -9.78 -3.23 0.78
N TYR A 83 -10.40 -3.40 -0.40
CA TYR A 83 -11.25 -4.54 -0.72
C TYR A 83 -10.70 -5.29 -1.94
N PRO A 84 -10.10 -6.48 -1.77
CA PRO A 84 -9.62 -7.28 -2.90
C PRO A 84 -10.76 -7.70 -3.83
N LEU A 85 -10.57 -7.58 -5.14
CA LEU A 85 -11.59 -7.87 -6.14
C LEU A 85 -11.55 -9.32 -6.68
N ASN A 86 -10.57 -10.15 -6.32
CA ASN A 86 -10.51 -11.54 -6.79
C ASN A 86 -11.22 -12.52 -5.84
N ARG A 87 -11.79 -13.60 -6.41
CA ARG A 87 -12.58 -14.63 -5.70
C ARG A 87 -11.71 -15.75 -5.09
N ARG A 88 -10.40 -15.76 -5.34
CA ARG A 88 -9.47 -16.82 -4.91
C ARG A 88 -8.20 -16.19 -4.34
N TYR A 89 -8.31 -15.67 -3.13
CA TYR A 89 -7.17 -15.34 -2.30
C TYR A 89 -6.47 -16.65 -1.89
N VAL A 90 -5.51 -17.10 -2.70
CA VAL A 90 -4.49 -18.06 -2.27
C VAL A 90 -3.26 -17.23 -2.00
N LYS A 91 -2.88 -17.10 -0.72
CA LYS A 91 -1.70 -16.35 -0.30
C LYS A 91 -0.49 -16.84 -1.09
N SER A 92 -0.07 -16.08 -2.10
CA SER A 92 1.11 -16.39 -2.89
C SER A 92 2.31 -16.35 -1.95
N ARG A 93 3.04 -17.46 -1.83
CA ARG A 93 4.27 -17.54 -1.01
C ARG A 93 5.40 -16.63 -1.53
N TYR A 94 5.19 -15.90 -2.62
CA TYR A 94 6.21 -15.13 -3.32
C TYR A 94 6.36 -13.68 -2.85
N PHE A 95 5.60 -13.24 -1.83
CA PHE A 95 5.47 -11.82 -1.50
C PHE A 95 6.45 -11.25 -0.47
N SER A 96 7.28 -12.06 0.20
CA SER A 96 8.15 -11.54 1.26
C SER A 96 9.39 -10.80 0.75
N ASP A 97 9.78 -10.94 -0.52
CA ASP A 97 11.15 -10.59 -0.93
C ASP A 97 11.23 -9.48 -2.01
N SER A 98 10.25 -9.34 -2.91
CA SER A 98 10.39 -8.48 -4.09
C SER A 98 9.88 -7.04 -3.95
N LEU A 99 9.06 -6.72 -2.93
CA LEU A 99 8.75 -5.33 -2.55
C LEU A 99 9.77 -4.73 -1.57
N TYR A 100 10.80 -5.51 -1.19
CA TYR A 100 11.77 -5.16 -0.15
C TYR A 100 13.19 -4.88 -0.67
N THR A 101 13.41 -4.83 -1.98
CA THR A 101 14.77 -4.61 -2.51
C THR A 101 14.90 -3.23 -3.13
N GLU A 102 15.20 -2.23 -2.29
CA GLU A 102 16.40 -1.38 -2.39
C GLU A 102 16.50 -0.46 -1.17
N GLY A 103 17.46 -0.76 -0.29
CA GLY A 103 17.73 -0.02 0.95
C GLY A 103 18.31 -0.88 2.06
N ALA A 104 19.27 -1.75 1.73
CA ALA A 104 19.97 -2.57 2.70
C ALA A 104 20.77 -1.71 3.69
N GLY A 105 20.40 -1.81 4.96
CA GLY A 105 21.13 -1.27 6.10
C GLY A 105 20.56 -1.81 7.40
N GLY A 106 20.85 -3.07 7.74
CA GLY A 106 20.59 -3.62 9.07
C GLY A 106 20.10 -5.07 9.08
N ALA A 107 21.02 -5.98 9.40
CA ALA A 107 20.78 -7.41 9.50
C ALA A 107 19.81 -7.79 10.64
N CYS A 108 18.90 -8.72 10.38
CA CYS A 108 18.30 -9.54 11.43
C CYS A 108 18.22 -11.01 11.01
N SER A 109 18.99 -11.81 11.75
CA SER A 109 19.07 -13.27 11.80
C SER A 109 17.75 -14.00 11.52
N GLY A 110 17.75 -14.81 10.47
CA GLY A 110 16.66 -15.72 10.15
C GLY A 110 16.60 -16.89 11.14
N ARG A 111 15.41 -17.11 11.71
CA ARG A 111 15.05 -18.39 12.33
C ARG A 111 14.25 -19.18 11.30
N LYS A 112 14.90 -20.15 10.63
CA LYS A 112 14.19 -21.15 9.81
C LYS A 112 13.33 -22.01 10.75
N VAL A 113 12.05 -22.13 10.45
CA VAL A 113 11.18 -23.18 10.98
C VAL A 113 10.76 -24.03 9.79
N GLY A 114 11.16 -25.30 9.78
CA GLY A 114 10.98 -26.25 8.69
C GLY A 114 12.25 -27.03 8.45
#